data_AF-A0A672IL58-F1
#
_entry.id   AF-A0A672IL58-F1
#
_cell.length_a   1.000
_cell.length_b   1.000
_cell.length_c   1.000
_cell.angle_alpha   90.00
_cell.angle_beta   90.00
_cell.angle_gamma   90.00
#
_symmetry.space_group_name_H-M   'P 1'
#
loop_
_entity.id
_entity.type
_entity.pdbx_description
1 polymer ?
#
loop_
_entity_poly.entity_id
_entity_poly.type
_entity_poly.pdbx_seq_one_letter_code
_entity_poly.pdbx_strand_id
1 'polypeptide(L)'
;MGHMSSDPEVLLGILKDLGGEDFKNFKWYLWHHGVLEGFKPIPKSDLETLDREDTVDKILDTYSDRTLEVTETILEKMQMKGMWEKHSKNISKPGGKSWKH
;
A
#
# COMPACT_ATOMS: atom_id res chain seq x y z
N MET A 1 -1.20 22.03 0.81
CA MET A 1 -0.69 20.71 0.39
C MET A 1 -1.73 19.70 0.83
N GLY A 2 -2.36 18.99 -0.09
CA GLY A 2 -3.36 17.98 0.27
C GLY A 2 -2.65 16.89 1.06
N HIS A 3 -3.15 16.57 2.25
CA HIS A 3 -2.76 15.37 2.96
C HIS A 3 -3.10 14.21 2.01
N MET A 4 -2.08 13.58 1.41
CA MET A 4 -2.24 12.26 0.80
C MET A 4 -2.43 11.31 1.97
N SER A 5 -3.63 11.29 2.56
CA SER A 5 -3.95 10.37 3.63
C SER A 5 -3.85 8.96 3.08
N SER A 6 -3.19 8.13 3.85
CA SER A 6 -3.05 6.70 3.68
C SER A 6 -4.44 6.07 3.73
N ASP A 7 -5.21 6.14 2.64
CA ASP A 7 -6.59 5.66 2.64
C ASP A 7 -6.57 4.12 2.76
N PRO A 8 -6.99 3.54 3.90
CA PRO A 8 -6.92 2.09 4.14
C PRO A 8 -7.69 1.32 3.07
N GLU A 9 -8.76 1.92 2.52
CA GLU A 9 -9.58 1.34 1.46
C GLU A 9 -8.82 1.16 0.14
N VAL A 10 -7.93 2.10 -0.20
CA VAL A 10 -7.10 2.02 -1.41
C VAL A 10 -6.09 0.89 -1.28
N LEU A 11 -5.40 0.81 -0.14
CA LEU A 11 -4.45 -0.26 0.13
C LEU A 11 -5.16 -1.61 0.17
N LEU A 12 -6.32 -1.70 0.83
CA LEU A 12 -7.12 -2.92 0.87
C LEU A 12 -7.57 -3.36 -0.51
N GLY A 13 -7.98 -2.42 -1.38
CA GLY A 13 -8.34 -2.69 -2.77
C GLY A 13 -7.19 -3.29 -3.57
N ILE A 14 -5.98 -2.75 -3.41
CA ILE A 14 -4.76 -3.31 -4.00
C ILE A 14 -4.53 -4.73 -3.50
N LEU A 15 -4.53 -4.95 -2.18
CA LEU A 15 -4.24 -6.27 -1.60
C LEU A 15 -5.30 -7.32 -1.98
N LYS A 16 -6.57 -6.92 -2.16
CA LYS A 16 -7.65 -7.78 -2.63
C LYS A 16 -7.49 -8.18 -4.10
N ASP A 17 -6.92 -7.32 -4.94
CA ASP A 17 -6.61 -7.64 -6.33
C ASP A 17 -5.37 -8.55 -6.48
N LEU A 18 -4.50 -8.63 -5.47
CA LEU A 18 -3.38 -9.58 -5.44
C LEU A 18 -3.89 -11.02 -5.26
N GLY A 19 -3.45 -11.91 -6.15
CA GLY A 19 -3.62 -13.35 -5.97
C GLY A 19 -2.93 -13.86 -4.71
N GLY A 20 -3.20 -15.10 -4.31
CA GLY A 20 -2.60 -15.68 -3.09
C GLY A 20 -1.07 -15.70 -3.11
N GLU A 21 -0.48 -16.04 -4.26
CA GLU A 21 0.97 -16.05 -4.45
C GLU A 21 1.56 -14.64 -4.49
N ASP A 22 0.92 -13.72 -5.21
CA ASP A 22 1.32 -12.32 -5.25
C ASP A 22 1.26 -11.67 -3.87
N PHE A 23 0.21 -11.95 -3.09
CA PHE A 23 0.09 -11.45 -1.73
C PHE A 23 1.18 -12.00 -0.81
N LYS A 24 1.56 -13.27 -0.98
CA LYS A 24 2.70 -13.85 -0.24
C LYS A 24 4.01 -13.15 -0.62
N ASN A 25 4.22 -12.85 -1.90
CA ASN A 25 5.40 -12.14 -2.40
C ASN A 25 5.41 -10.68 -1.93
N PHE A 26 4.25 -10.02 -1.88
CA PHE A 26 4.09 -8.69 -1.31
C PHE A 26 4.54 -8.67 0.16
N LYS A 27 4.07 -9.62 0.97
CA LYS A 27 4.52 -9.77 2.36
C LYS A 27 6.02 -10.06 2.43
N TRP A 28 6.58 -10.79 1.47
CA TRP A 28 8.02 -11.03 1.41
C TRP A 28 8.83 -9.73 1.29
N TYR A 29 8.40 -8.81 0.44
CA TYR A 29 9.04 -7.51 0.27
C TYR A 29 8.93 -6.58 1.49
N LEU A 30 7.88 -6.73 2.33
CA LEU A 30 7.74 -5.96 3.57
C LEU A 30 8.79 -6.31 4.64
N TRP A 31 9.25 -7.57 4.69
CA TRP A 31 10.26 -7.99 5.67
C TRP A 31 11.67 -8.08 5.10
N HIS A 32 11.83 -8.17 3.77
CA HIS A 32 13.14 -8.32 3.15
C HIS A 32 13.97 -7.04 3.26
N HIS A 33 15.09 -7.14 3.97
CA HIS A 33 16.03 -6.04 4.14
C HIS A 33 16.62 -5.58 2.80
N GLY A 34 16.72 -4.27 2.61
CA GLY A 34 17.35 -3.66 1.43
C GLY A 34 16.45 -3.52 0.20
N VAL A 35 15.18 -3.97 0.26
CA VAL A 35 14.20 -3.70 -0.81
C VAL A 35 13.65 -2.28 -0.65
N LEU A 36 13.27 -1.92 0.58
CA LEU A 36 12.69 -0.63 0.92
C LEU A 36 13.77 0.27 1.50
N GLU A 37 14.57 0.88 0.62
CA GLU A 37 15.67 1.74 1.02
C GLU A 37 15.16 2.92 1.87
N GLY A 38 15.69 3.07 3.08
CA GLY A 38 15.25 4.11 4.02
C GLY A 38 14.03 3.75 4.88
N PHE A 39 13.40 2.59 4.68
CA PHE A 39 12.27 2.14 5.49
C PHE A 39 12.63 0.94 6.36
N LYS A 40 12.06 0.91 7.58
CA LYS A 40 12.22 -0.23 8.49
C LYS A 40 11.40 -1.42 7.98
N PRO A 41 11.95 -2.63 7.89
CA PRO A 41 11.17 -3.81 7.53
C PRO A 41 10.22 -4.21 8.66
N ILE A 42 9.08 -4.80 8.29
CA ILE A 42 8.16 -5.44 9.23
C ILE A 42 8.69 -6.85 9.55
N PRO A 43 8.75 -7.29 10.82
CA PRO A 43 9.21 -8.63 11.15
C PRO A 43 8.43 -9.73 10.42
N LYS A 44 9.13 -10.73 9.87
CA LYS A 44 8.49 -11.84 9.15
C LYS A 44 7.46 -12.58 10.02
N SER A 45 7.78 -12.78 11.30
CA SER A 45 6.90 -13.42 12.28
C SER A 45 5.54 -12.72 12.38
N ASP A 46 5.53 -11.40 12.23
CA ASP A 46 4.31 -10.60 12.31
C ASP A 46 3.47 -10.77 11.06
N LEU A 47 4.06 -11.10 9.90
CA LEU A 47 3.39 -11.14 8.59
C LEU A 47 2.85 -12.53 8.20
N GLU A 48 3.42 -13.61 8.75
CA GLU A 48 3.09 -14.97 8.34
C GLU A 48 1.61 -15.31 8.56
N THR A 49 1.01 -14.81 9.63
CA THR A 49 -0.38 -15.09 10.01
C THR A 49 -1.38 -14.04 9.54
N LEU A 50 -0.95 -12.87 9.07
CA LEU A 50 -1.88 -11.79 8.73
C LEU A 50 -2.65 -12.09 7.46
N ASP A 51 -3.94 -11.82 7.53
CA ASP A 51 -4.77 -11.67 6.36
C ASP A 51 -4.58 -10.30 5.70
N ARG A 52 -5.39 -9.99 4.69
CA ARG A 52 -5.25 -8.76 3.91
C ARG A 52 -5.63 -7.52 4.72
N GLU A 53 -6.64 -7.61 5.59
CA GLU A 53 -7.12 -6.48 6.38
C GLU A 53 -6.13 -6.19 7.52
N ASP A 54 -5.68 -7.22 8.22
CA ASP A 54 -4.64 -7.07 9.25
C ASP A 54 -3.31 -6.55 8.66
N THR A 55 -2.99 -6.95 7.42
CA THR A 55 -1.81 -6.44 6.72
C THR A 55 -1.92 -4.94 6.40
N VAL A 56 -3.12 -4.44 6.05
CA VAL A 56 -3.36 -3.00 5.85
C VAL A 56 -3.05 -2.24 7.13
N ASP A 57 -3.63 -2.69 8.25
CA ASP A 57 -3.44 -2.04 9.55
C ASP A 57 -1.97 -2.05 9.96
N LYS A 58 -1.27 -3.17 9.74
CA LYS A 58 0.15 -3.29 10.08
C LYS A 58 1.04 -2.34 9.27
N ILE A 59 0.76 -2.18 7.96
CA ILE A 59 1.52 -1.27 7.09
C ILE A 59 1.25 0.18 7.47
N LEU A 60 -0.02 0.53 7.76
CA LEU A 60 -0.42 1.86 8.21
C LEU A 60 0.23 2.23 9.55
N ASP A 61 0.25 1.31 10.51
CA ASP A 61 0.91 1.49 11.80
C ASP A 61 2.43 1.69 11.63
N THR A 62 3.05 0.92 10.74
CA THR A 62 4.51 0.95 10.56
C THR A 62 4.99 2.17 9.79
N TYR A 63 4.29 2.55 8.72
CA TYR A 63 4.77 3.56 7.76
C TYR A 63 3.96 4.85 7.76
N SER A 64 2.81 4.89 8.44
CA SER A 64 1.99 6.09 8.62
C SER A 64 1.71 6.81 7.29
N ASP A 65 2.20 8.03 7.12
CA ASP A 65 2.07 8.88 5.93
C ASP A 65 2.83 8.35 4.70
N ARG A 66 3.82 7.47 4.91
CA ARG A 66 4.64 6.87 3.84
C ARG A 66 4.09 5.53 3.34
N THR A 67 2.93 5.10 3.84
CA THR A 67 2.28 3.82 3.48
C THR A 67 2.11 3.66 1.97
N LEU A 68 1.63 4.70 1.29
CA LEU A 68 1.37 4.67 -0.15
C LEU A 68 2.67 4.55 -0.96
N GLU A 69 3.73 5.24 -0.56
CA GLU A 69 5.04 5.17 -1.22
C GLU A 69 5.70 3.80 -1.06
N VAL A 70 5.62 3.21 0.16
CA VAL A 70 6.09 1.84 0.40
C VAL A 70 5.32 0.86 -0.46
N THR A 71 4.00 0.99 -0.52
CA THR A 71 3.14 0.10 -1.31
C THR A 71 3.47 0.20 -2.80
N GLU A 72 3.58 1.41 -3.34
CA GLU A 72 3.96 1.65 -4.74
C GLU A 72 5.31 1.00 -5.06
N THR A 73 6.31 1.22 -4.21
CA THR A 73 7.66 0.65 -4.38
C THR A 73 7.62 -0.88 -4.46
N ILE A 74 6.87 -1.54 -3.57
CA ILE A 74 6.74 -3.01 -3.57
C ILE A 74 6.08 -3.49 -4.87
N LEU A 75 4.99 -2.85 -5.28
CA LEU A 75 4.29 -3.21 -6.52
C LEU A 75 5.17 -3.02 -7.76
N GLU A 76 6.03 -2.00 -7.78
CA GLU A 76 7.02 -1.81 -8.84
C GLU A 76 8.06 -2.95 -8.86
N LYS A 77 8.55 -3.39 -7.70
CA LYS A 77 9.46 -4.55 -7.59
C LYS A 77 8.79 -5.85 -8.03
N MET A 78 7.49 -5.98 -7.80
CA MET A 78 6.67 -7.11 -8.26
C MET A 78 6.29 -7.01 -9.75
N GLN A 79 6.65 -5.93 -10.45
CA GLN A 79 6.24 -5.63 -11.82
C GLN A 79 4.70 -5.50 -12.00
N MET A 80 3.99 -5.13 -10.93
CA MET A 80 2.52 -5.01 -10.87
C MET A 80 2.03 -3.56 -10.90
N LYS A 81 2.78 -2.66 -11.53
CA LYS A 81 2.46 -1.21 -11.58
C LYS A 81 1.07 -0.91 -12.13
N GLY A 82 0.53 -1.76 -13.02
CA GLY A 82 -0.84 -1.61 -13.53
C GLY A 82 -1.93 -1.70 -12.44
N MET A 83 -1.69 -2.44 -11.34
CA MET A 83 -2.60 -2.49 -10.21
C MET A 83 -2.57 -1.19 -9.41
N TRP A 84 -1.38 -0.62 -9.20
CA TRP A 84 -1.24 0.69 -8.55
C TRP A 84 -2.03 1.76 -9.29
N GLU A 85 -1.88 1.84 -10.61
CA GLU A 85 -2.59 2.84 -11.43
C GLU A 85 -4.11 2.68 -11.42
N LYS A 86 -4.63 1.47 -11.24
CA LYS A 86 -6.08 1.21 -11.13
C LYS A 86 -6.65 1.85 -9.87
N HIS A 87 -5.94 1.73 -8.75
CA HIS A 87 -6.40 2.20 -7.44
C HIS A 87 -5.98 3.66 -7.16
N SER A 88 -4.85 4.12 -7.71
CA SER A 88 -4.32 5.46 -7.48
C SER A 88 -5.11 6.58 -8.18
N LYS A 89 -5.81 6.27 -9.27
CA LYS A 89 -6.70 7.20 -9.99
C LYS A 89 -7.85 7.73 -9.14
N ASN A 90 -8.23 7.04 -8.06
CA ASN A 90 -9.26 7.51 -7.14
C ASN A 90 -8.72 8.49 -6.08
N ILE A 91 -7.41 8.47 -5.82
CA ILE A 91 -6.75 9.34 -4.83
C ILE A 91 -6.60 10.77 -5.38
N SER A 92 -6.57 10.93 -6.70
CA SER A 92 -6.29 12.21 -7.37
C SER A 92 -7.53 13.10 -7.64
N LYS A 93 -8.70 12.82 -7.05
CA LYS A 93 -9.88 13.68 -7.23
C LYS A 93 -10.11 14.56 -6.00
N PRO A 94 -9.49 15.75 -5.92
CA PRO A 94 -10.02 16.77 -5.02
C PRO A 94 -11.42 17.09 -5.53
N GLY A 95 -12.44 16.87 -4.69
CA GLY A 95 -13.81 17.26 -4.98
C GLY A 95 -13.81 18.70 -5.49
N GLY A 96 -14.15 18.88 -6.76
CA GLY A 96 -14.39 20.18 -7.36
C GLY A 96 -15.53 20.83 -6.60
N LYS A 97 -15.21 21.68 -5.63
CA LYS A 97 -16.20 22.56 -5.00
C LYS A 97 -16.58 23.63 -6.02
N SER A 98 -17.49 23.29 -6.92
CA SER A 98 -18.24 24.25 -7.74
C SER A 98 -19.49 24.63 -6.98
N TRP A 99 -19.41 25.61 -6.08
CA TRP A 99 -20.59 26.33 -5.63
C TRP A 99 -20.46 27.76 -6.15
N LYS A 100 -21.18 27.99 -7.24
CA LYS A 100 -21.61 29.31 -7.71
C LYS A 100 -22.50 29.89 -6.62
N HIS A 101 -22.29 31.12 -6.20
CA HIS A 101 -23.31 32.16 -6.01
C HIS A 101 -22.64 33.50 -5.76
#